data_AF-A0AAP2K2G5-F1
#
_entry.id   AF-A0AAP2K2G5-F1
#
_cell.length_a   1.000
_cell.length_b   1.000
_cell.length_c   1.000
_cell.angle_alpha   90.00
_cell.angle_beta   90.00
_cell.angle_gamma   90.00
#
_symmetry.space_group_name_H-M   'P 1'
#
loop_
_entity.id
_entity.type
_entity.pdbx_description
1 polymer ?
#
loop_
_entity_poly.entity_id
_entity_poly.type
_entity_poly.pdbx_seq_one_letter_code
_entity_poly.pdbx_strand_id
1 'polypeptide(L)' 'MANDNNGWIRCDEQLPEIGDYSVLAYWSHGGMDMVHVEVYFGDITNGRDENGNLMYTKLYLSEKVTHWQPMPEEPIK' A
#
# COMPACT_ATOMS: atom_id res chain seq x y z
N MET A 1 20.40 11.85 -5.96
CA MET A 1 19.37 11.10 -5.23
C MET A 1 18.81 10.08 -6.20
N ALA A 2 19.40 8.89 -6.22
CA ALA A 2 18.94 7.77 -7.02
C ALA A 2 18.51 6.71 -6.02
N ASN A 3 17.27 6.25 -6.14
CA ASN A 3 16.69 5.18 -5.35
C ASN A 3 17.59 3.93 -5.41
N ASP A 4 18.22 3.62 -4.29
CA ASP A 4 19.10 2.49 -4.02
C ASP A 4 18.37 1.13 -4.10
N ASN A 5 17.03 1.17 -4.17
CA ASN A 5 16.14 0.02 -4.04
C ASN A 5 15.32 -0.26 -5.30
N ASN A 6 15.88 -0.05 -6.49
CA ASN A 6 15.23 -0.36 -7.78
C ASN A 6 13.80 0.21 -7.92
N GLY A 7 13.58 1.44 -7.44
CA GLY A 7 12.28 2.12 -7.51
C GLY A 7 11.28 1.79 -6.39
N TRP A 8 11.58 0.84 -5.50
CA TRP A 8 10.74 0.53 -4.34
C TRP A 8 10.86 1.60 -3.24
N ILE A 9 9.71 2.06 -2.76
CA ILE A 9 9.54 3.06 -1.71
C ILE A 9 9.10 2.33 -0.44
N ARG A 10 9.76 2.58 0.70
CA ARG A 10 9.33 1.98 1.96
C ARG A 10 8.05 2.65 2.45
N CYS A 11 7.11 1.84 2.97
CA CYS A 11 5.85 2.37 3.48
C CYS A 11 6.02 3.28 4.71
N ASP A 12 7.14 3.15 5.45
CA ASP A 12 7.47 4.03 6.58
C ASP A 12 8.14 5.34 6.18
N GLU A 13 8.61 5.45 4.93
CA GLU A 13 9.15 6.69 4.36
C GLU A 13 8.03 7.50 3.68
N GLN A 14 7.24 6.84 2.84
CA GLN A 14 6.18 7.47 2.08
C GLN A 14 5.12 6.43 1.69
N LEU A 15 3.85 6.81 1.83
CA LEU A 15 2.72 6.04 1.31
C LEU A 15 2.31 6.57 -0.08
N PRO A 16 1.68 5.73 -0.93
CA PRO A 16 1.06 6.23 -2.15
C PRO A 16 -0.04 7.24 -1.83
N GLU A 17 -0.25 8.21 -2.71
CA GLU A 17 -1.38 9.12 -2.62
C GLU A 17 -2.69 8.34 -2.78
N ILE A 18 -3.67 8.58 -1.92
CA ILE A 18 -4.94 7.83 -1.99
C ILE A 18 -5.69 8.17 -3.29
N GLY A 19 -6.06 7.16 -4.07
CA GLY A 19 -6.86 7.30 -5.28
C GLY A 19 -7.14 5.96 -5.98
N ASP A 20 -8.01 6.00 -7.00
CA ASP A 20 -8.47 4.83 -7.75
C ASP A 20 -7.42 4.36 -8.79
N TYR A 21 -6.37 3.71 -8.29
CA TYR A 21 -5.34 3.08 -9.11
C TYR A 21 -4.65 1.94 -8.34
N SER A 22 -3.77 1.22 -9.02
CA SER A 22 -3.01 0.12 -8.43
C SER A 22 -1.52 0.41 -8.38
N VAL A 23 -0.83 -0.25 -7.45
CA VAL A 23 0.62 -0.24 -7.27
C VAL A 23 1.10 -1.68 -7.12
N LEU A 24 2.40 -1.92 -7.30
CA LEU A 24 3.01 -3.17 -6.84
C LEU A 24 3.35 -3.02 -5.35
N ALA A 25 3.07 -4.06 -4.57
CA ALA A 25 3.40 -4.16 -3.16
C ALA A 25 4.43 -5.29 -2.92
N TYR A 26 5.21 -5.17 -1.85
CA TYR A 26 6.14 -6.20 -1.39
C TYR A 26 5.94 -6.52 0.08
N TRP A 27 5.81 -7.80 0.41
CA TRP A 27 5.47 -8.28 1.74
C TRP A 27 6.71 -8.64 2.56
N SER A 28 6.64 -8.47 3.89
CA SER A 28 7.76 -8.79 4.79
C SER A 28 8.16 -10.28 4.75
N HIS A 29 7.23 -11.17 4.37
CA HIS A 29 7.49 -12.61 4.22
C HIS A 29 8.04 -12.99 2.84
N GLY A 30 8.33 -12.01 1.99
CA GLY A 30 8.70 -12.22 0.60
C GLY A 30 7.49 -12.42 -0.30
N GLY A 31 7.61 -12.00 -1.56
CA GLY A 31 6.53 -11.99 -2.53
C GLY A 31 6.14 -10.57 -2.93
N MET A 32 5.67 -10.43 -4.17
CA MET A 32 5.16 -9.18 -4.72
C MET A 32 3.93 -9.45 -5.59
N ASP A 33 3.00 -8.52 -5.58
CA ASP A 33 1.77 -8.54 -6.37
C ASP A 33 1.20 -7.12 -6.49
N MET A 34 0.24 -6.94 -7.37
CA MET A 34 -0.51 -5.71 -7.55
C MET A 34 -1.58 -5.57 -6.45
N VAL A 35 -1.72 -4.37 -5.89
CA VAL A 35 -2.77 -4.01 -4.95
C VAL A 35 -3.44 -2.70 -5.35
N HIS A 36 -4.73 -2.57 -5.06
CA HIS A 36 -5.46 -1.32 -5.25
C HIS A 36 -5.21 -0.37 -4.07
N VAL A 37 -4.90 0.90 -4.36
CA VAL A 37 -4.40 1.85 -3.37
C VAL A 37 -5.45 2.22 -2.33
N GLU A 38 -6.70 2.48 -2.73
CA GLU A 38 -7.76 2.81 -1.76
C GLU A 38 -8.04 1.66 -0.80
N VAL A 39 -7.95 0.42 -1.29
CA VAL A 39 -8.19 -0.78 -0.49
C VAL A 39 -7.04 -1.03 0.50
N TYR A 40 -5.79 -0.93 0.04
CA TYR A 40 -4.64 -1.30 0.86
C TYR A 40 -4.14 -0.18 1.78
N PHE A 41 -4.14 1.05 1.29
CA PHE A 41 -3.52 2.20 1.95
C PHE A 41 -4.54 3.24 2.47
N GLY A 42 -5.79 3.14 2.01
CA GLY A 42 -6.90 3.91 2.54
C GLY A 42 -7.42 3.38 3.88
N ASP A 43 -8.25 4.19 4.52
CA ASP A 43 -8.90 3.83 5.78
C ASP A 43 -10.05 2.86 5.53
N ILE A 44 -9.88 1.62 5.98
CA ILE A 44 -10.93 0.60 5.98
C ILE A 44 -11.51 0.45 7.38
N THR A 45 -12.81 0.21 7.48
CA THR A 45 -13.48 0.03 8.77
C THR A 45 -12.98 -1.26 9.45
N ASN A 46 -12.46 -1.15 10.67
CA ASN A 46 -11.94 -2.26 11.49
C ASN A 46 -12.83 -2.54 12.71
N GLY A 47 -14.14 -2.58 12.49
CA GLY A 47 -15.11 -2.78 13.57
C GLY A 47 -15.32 -1.54 14.44
N ARG A 48 -15.72 -1.76 15.69
CA ARG A 48 -16.04 -0.71 16.66
C ARG A 48 -15.23 -0.88 17.95
N ASP A 49 -14.86 0.23 18.57
CA ASP A 49 -14.21 0.25 19.89
C ASP A 49 -15.21 -0.07 21.03
N GLU A 50 -14.72 -0.09 22.27
CA GLU A 50 -15.52 -0.33 23.48
C GLU A 50 -16.64 0.71 23.72
N ASN A 51 -16.53 1.88 23.08
CA ASN A 51 -17.53 2.96 23.14
C ASN A 51 -18.47 2.95 21.92
N GLY A 52 -18.31 2.00 21.00
CA GLY A 52 -19.12 1.87 19.79
C GLY A 52 -18.69 2.78 18.62
N ASN A 53 -17.55 3.47 18.71
CA ASN A 53 -17.00 4.29 17.63
C ASN A 53 -16.39 3.41 16.54
N LEU A 54 -16.54 3.79 15.27
CA LEU A 54 -15.89 3.08 14.17
C LEU A 54 -14.37 3.25 14.25
N MET A 55 -13.66 2.13 14.26
CA MET A 55 -12.21 2.12 14.12
C MET A 55 -11.87 2.01 12.64
N TYR A 56 -10.76 2.62 12.25
CA TYR A 56 -10.21 2.51 10.91
C TYR A 56 -8.83 1.88 10.98
N THR A 57 -8.52 1.01 10.02
CA THR A 57 -7.18 0.47 9.82
C THR A 57 -6.81 0.57 8.34
N LYS A 58 -5.60 0.15 8.00
CA LYS A 58 -5.13 0.05 6.62
C LYS A 58 -4.63 -1.36 6.40
N LEU A 59 -5.06 -2.02 5.31
CA LEU A 59 -4.71 -3.44 5.10
C LEU A 59 -3.21 -3.66 4.94
N TYR A 60 -2.46 -2.69 4.41
CA TYR A 60 -1.00 -2.83 4.26
C TYR A 60 -0.30 -3.12 5.61
N LEU A 61 -0.87 -2.66 6.73
CA LEU A 61 -0.36 -2.95 8.08
C LEU A 61 -0.62 -4.40 8.50
N SER A 62 -1.85 -4.91 8.30
CA SER A 62 -2.22 -6.28 8.67
C SER A 62 -1.55 -7.32 7.75
N GLU A 63 -1.46 -7.00 6.47
CA GLU A 63 -0.82 -7.82 5.45
C GLU A 63 0.71 -7.69 5.48
N LYS A 64 1.29 -6.80 6.30
CA LYS A 64 2.74 -6.60 6.42
C LYS A 64 3.42 -6.24 5.10
N VAL A 65 2.77 -5.37 4.32
CA VAL A 65 3.39 -4.73 3.16
C VAL A 65 4.46 -3.76 3.66
N THR A 66 5.65 -3.88 3.10
CA THR A 66 6.84 -3.11 3.53
C THR A 66 7.26 -2.07 2.50
N HIS A 67 7.05 -2.37 1.22
CA HIS A 67 7.41 -1.47 0.13
C HIS A 67 6.31 -1.44 -0.93
N TRP A 68 6.27 -0.35 -1.68
CA TRP A 68 5.43 -0.20 -2.87
C TRP A 68 6.21 0.47 -4.00
N GLN A 69 5.71 0.34 -5.21
CA GLN A 69 6.19 1.09 -6.38
C GLN A 69 5.02 1.36 -7.33
N PRO A 70 5.04 2.46 -8.10
CA PRO A 70 4.04 2.68 -9.15
C PRO A 70 4.02 1.50 -10.14
N MET A 71 2.87 1.25 -10.74
CA MET A 71 2.79 0.32 -11.87
C MET A 71 3.69 0.80 -13.02
N PRO A 72 4.28 -0.13 -13.80
CA PRO A 72 5.04 0.25 -14.98
C PRO A 72 4.16 1.05 -15.96
N GLU A 73 4.79 1.92 -16.74
CA GLU A 73 4.10 2.64 -17.80
C GLU A 73 3.47 1.66 -18.80
N GLU A 74 2.33 2.06 -19.34
CA GLU A 74 1.65 1.31 -20.38
C GLU A 74 2.54 1.19 -21.64
N PRO A 75 2.43 0.08 -22.40
CA PRO A 75 3.18 -0.06 -23.63
C PRO A 75 2.75 1.00 -24.65
N ILE A 76 3.74 1.60 -25.32
CA ILE A 76 3.51 2.51 -26.45
C ILE A 76 3.07 1.67 -27.66
N LYS A 77 2.03 2.12 -28.36
CA LYS A 77 1.51 1.48 -29.58
C LYS A 77 2.40 1.68 -30.80
#